data_AF-A0A561UCT0-F1
#
_entry.id   AF-A0A561UCT0-F1
#
_cell.length_a   1.000
_cell.length_b   1.000
_cell.length_c   1.000
_cell.angle_alpha   90.00
_cell.angle_beta   90.00
_cell.angle_gamma   90.00
#
_symmetry.space_group_name_H-M   'P 1'
#
loop_
_entity.id
_entity.type
_entity.pdbx_description
1 polymer ?
#
loop_
_entity_poly.entity_id
_entity_poly.type
_entity_poly.pdbx_seq_one_letter_code
_entity_poly.pdbx_strand_id
1 'polypeptide(L)'
;MAVHEWHPPGGRGPDRGRIPPSLVELWENLASARLETALDTAFGGRPAGVRTDLVTIESLPGRGLCAVADRNDDLLVIGAGGRGPWKRLRGRVRRHVLAKSCCPVLTVPTPFVPWREGRRLRRASPSDFAPAGPGGRDG
;
A
#
# COMPACT_ATOMS: atom_id res chain seq x y z
N MET A 1 -0.08 -6.17 -9.85
CA MET A 1 0.47 -6.74 -8.60
C MET A 1 0.42 -5.69 -7.50
N ALA A 2 0.10 -6.09 -6.27
CA ALA A 2 0.14 -5.24 -5.08
C ALA A 2 1.20 -5.78 -4.11
N VAL A 3 2.07 -4.90 -3.62
CA VAL A 3 3.25 -5.29 -2.83
C VAL A 3 3.21 -4.64 -1.46
N HIS A 4 3.45 -5.43 -0.42
CA HIS A 4 3.68 -4.94 0.94
C HIS A 4 5.06 -5.34 1.45
N GLU A 5 5.88 -4.34 1.71
CA GLU A 5 7.21 -4.52 2.30
C GLU A 5 7.13 -4.54 3.83
N TRP A 6 7.77 -5.52 4.45
CA TRP A 6 7.88 -5.63 5.89
C TRP A 6 9.33 -5.92 6.32
N HIS A 7 9.62 -5.68 7.60
CA HIS A 7 10.91 -6.04 8.19
C HIS A 7 10.71 -6.42 9.66
N PRO A 8 11.51 -7.38 10.18
CA PRO A 8 11.51 -7.69 11.60
C PRO A 8 11.85 -6.46 12.46
N PRO A 9 11.15 -6.25 13.59
CA PRO A 9 11.57 -5.27 14.59
C PRO A 9 12.99 -5.61 15.09
N GLY A 10 13.89 -4.62 15.10
CA GLY A 10 15.33 -4.81 15.42
C GLY A 10 16.27 -4.72 14.21
N GLY A 11 15.74 -4.74 12.97
CA GLY A 11 16.53 -4.54 11.75
C GLY A 11 17.50 -5.69 11.42
N ARG A 12 18.41 -5.45 10.47
CA ARG A 12 19.43 -6.42 10.04
C ARG A 12 20.69 -6.30 10.92
N GLY A 13 20.55 -6.59 12.21
CA GLY A 13 21.65 -6.66 13.18
C GLY A 13 22.14 -8.09 13.44
N PRO A 14 23.21 -8.29 14.23
CA PRO A 14 23.75 -9.61 14.57
C PRO A 14 22.75 -10.54 15.27
N ASP A 15 21.66 -9.98 15.82
CA ASP A 15 20.58 -10.73 16.48
C ASP A 15 19.64 -11.47 15.52
N ARG A 16 19.82 -11.39 14.19
CA ARG A 16 18.98 -12.12 13.23
C ARG A 16 19.01 -13.64 13.44
N GLY A 17 20.12 -14.18 13.93
CA GLY A 17 20.25 -15.61 14.27
C GLY A 17 19.45 -16.02 15.52
N ARG A 18 18.85 -15.08 16.26
CA ARG A 18 18.06 -15.34 17.47
C ARG A 18 16.55 -15.27 17.27
N ILE A 19 16.08 -14.94 16.06
CA ILE A 19 14.65 -14.84 15.79
C ILE A 19 14.08 -16.25 15.55
N PRO A 20 13.10 -16.71 16.35
CA PRO A 20 12.46 -18.00 16.10
C PRO A 20 11.75 -18.04 14.74
N PRO A 21 11.82 -19.15 13.98
CA PRO A 21 11.13 -19.28 12.68
C PRO A 21 9.64 -18.98 12.75
N SER A 22 8.96 -19.41 13.81
CA SER A 22 7.53 -19.14 14.04
C SER A 22 7.18 -17.66 14.13
N LEU A 23 8.12 -16.83 14.59
CA LEU A 23 7.93 -15.38 14.67
C LEU A 23 8.05 -14.72 13.30
N VAL A 24 8.97 -15.23 12.45
CA VAL A 24 9.10 -14.83 11.05
C VAL A 24 7.83 -15.15 10.27
N GLU A 25 7.33 -16.38 10.39
CA GLU A 25 6.07 -16.83 9.78
C GLU A 25 4.89 -15.97 10.25
N LEU A 26 4.82 -15.67 11.55
CA LEU A 26 3.78 -14.79 12.09
C LEU A 26 3.82 -13.40 11.46
N TRP A 27 5.00 -12.79 11.32
CA TRP A 27 5.12 -11.47 10.71
C TRP A 27 4.81 -11.46 9.22
N GLU A 28 5.20 -12.50 8.50
CA GLU A 28 4.83 -12.67 7.09
C GLU A 28 3.31 -12.80 6.94
N ASN A 29 2.66 -13.62 7.76
CA ASN A 29 1.20 -13.75 7.79
C ASN A 29 0.50 -12.42 8.11
N LEU A 30 1.03 -11.66 9.08
CA LEU A 30 0.51 -10.34 9.42
C LEU A 30 0.70 -9.34 8.26
N ALA A 31 1.82 -9.40 7.53
CA ALA A 31 2.05 -8.59 6.35
C ALA A 31 1.06 -8.92 5.22
N SER A 32 0.80 -10.21 4.99
CA SER A 32 -0.16 -10.69 3.99
C SER A 32 -1.58 -10.24 4.36
N ALA A 33 -2.00 -10.46 5.60
CA ALA A 33 -3.30 -10.00 6.10
C ALA A 33 -3.46 -8.47 6.01
N ARG A 34 -2.37 -7.71 6.23
CA ARG A 34 -2.36 -6.26 6.10
C ARG A 34 -2.63 -5.81 4.66
N LEU A 35 -2.01 -6.50 3.70
CA LEU A 35 -2.18 -6.22 2.28
C LEU A 35 -3.59 -6.57 1.79
N GLU A 36 -4.12 -7.72 2.22
CA GLU A 36 -5.50 -8.11 1.93
C GLU A 36 -6.51 -7.11 2.51
N THR A 37 -6.34 -6.74 3.77
CA THR A 37 -7.19 -5.72 4.43
C THR A 37 -7.15 -4.39 3.68
N ALA A 38 -5.99 -4.00 3.14
CA ALA A 38 -5.87 -2.77 2.38
C ALA A 38 -6.64 -2.82 1.06
N LEU A 39 -6.60 -3.95 0.35
CA LEU A 39 -7.43 -4.15 -0.85
C LEU A 39 -8.92 -4.16 -0.51
N ASP A 40 -9.30 -4.91 0.53
CA ASP A 40 -10.68 -4.99 0.99
C ASP A 40 -11.23 -3.60 1.36
N THR A 41 -10.46 -2.83 2.12
CA THR A 41 -10.84 -1.45 2.49
C THR A 41 -10.96 -0.52 1.28
N ALA A 42 -10.14 -0.71 0.24
CA ALA A 42 -10.10 0.20 -0.91
C ALA A 42 -11.11 -0.17 -2.01
N PHE A 43 -11.39 -1.46 -2.19
CA PHE A 43 -12.13 -1.98 -3.34
C PHE A 43 -13.29 -2.90 -2.95
N GLY A 44 -13.48 -3.23 -1.66
CA GLY A 44 -14.45 -4.24 -1.22
C GLY A 44 -14.04 -5.67 -1.59
N GLY A 45 -12.73 -5.90 -1.79
CA GLY A 45 -12.16 -7.18 -2.18
C GLY A 45 -11.03 -7.01 -3.20
N ARG A 46 -10.83 -8.00 -4.07
CA ARG A 46 -9.91 -7.83 -5.21
C ARG A 46 -10.54 -6.93 -6.27
N PRO A 47 -9.76 -6.03 -6.92
CA PRO A 47 -10.27 -5.21 -8.02
C PRO A 47 -10.89 -6.07 -9.13
N ALA A 48 -12.15 -5.82 -9.47
CA ALA A 48 -12.82 -6.54 -10.55
C ALA A 48 -12.18 -6.22 -11.91
N GLY A 49 -12.03 -7.23 -12.76
CA GLY A 49 -11.50 -7.07 -14.12
C GLY A 49 -9.98 -6.89 -14.22
N VAL A 50 -9.23 -6.98 -13.11
CA VAL A 50 -7.77 -6.85 -13.10
C VAL A 50 -7.12 -8.04 -12.40
N ARG A 51 -6.19 -8.73 -13.09
CA ARG A 51 -5.37 -9.76 -12.45
C ARG A 51 -4.53 -9.13 -11.34
N THR A 52 -4.76 -9.58 -10.11
CA THR A 52 -4.12 -9.00 -8.92
C THR A 52 -3.40 -10.08 -8.14
N ASP A 53 -2.07 -10.06 -8.24
CA ASP A 53 -1.19 -10.85 -7.39
C ASP A 53 -0.81 -10.04 -6.14
N LEU A 54 -0.81 -10.72 -4.99
CA LEU A 54 -0.42 -10.15 -3.71
C LEU A 54 0.96 -10.68 -3.33
N VAL A 55 1.89 -9.78 -3.05
CA VAL A 55 3.27 -10.15 -2.72
C VAL A 55 3.70 -9.43 -1.45
N THR A 56 4.20 -10.20 -0.49
CA THR A 56 4.88 -9.67 0.69
C THR A 56 6.39 -9.86 0.52
N ILE A 57 7.17 -8.86 0.92
CA ILE A 57 8.62 -8.89 0.76
C ILE A 57 9.27 -8.45 2.06
N GLU A 58 10.14 -9.30 2.61
CA GLU A 58 11.01 -8.89 3.69
C GLU A 58 12.17 -8.04 3.13
N SER A 59 12.12 -6.72 3.31
CA SER A 59 13.18 -5.84 2.79
C SER A 59 13.32 -4.51 3.56
N LEU A 60 14.40 -3.78 3.23
CA LEU A 60 14.63 -2.43 3.76
C LEU A 60 13.85 -1.40 2.94
N PRO A 61 13.09 -0.49 3.59
CA PRO A 61 12.05 0.30 2.94
C PRO A 61 12.45 0.90 1.59
N GLY A 62 11.79 0.47 0.53
CA GLY A 62 11.94 0.93 -0.85
C GLY A 62 12.83 0.06 -1.73
N ARG A 63 13.70 -0.79 -1.17
CA ARG A 63 14.53 -1.71 -1.98
C ARG A 63 13.70 -2.84 -2.58
N GLY A 64 12.80 -3.44 -1.80
CA GLY A 64 11.95 -4.52 -2.29
C GLY A 64 11.07 -4.08 -3.45
N LEU A 65 10.55 -2.85 -3.39
CA LEU A 65 9.73 -2.28 -4.46
C LEU A 65 10.51 -2.15 -5.78
N CYS A 66 11.74 -1.63 -5.74
CA CYS A 66 12.57 -1.52 -6.95
C CYS A 66 13.02 -2.89 -7.48
N ALA A 67 13.27 -3.86 -6.59
CA ALA A 67 13.66 -5.21 -7.01
C ALA A 67 12.51 -5.98 -7.67
N VAL A 68 11.27 -5.63 -7.35
CA VAL A 68 10.09 -6.29 -7.91
C VAL A 68 9.55 -5.59 -9.15
N ALA A 69 9.71 -4.27 -9.27
CA ALA A 69 9.45 -3.52 -10.49
C ALA A 69 10.77 -3.24 -11.23
N ASP A 70 11.44 -4.32 -11.65
CA ASP A 70 12.80 -4.30 -12.19
C ASP A 70 12.86 -4.23 -13.73
N ARG A 71 11.70 -4.16 -14.41
CA ARG A 71 11.63 -4.07 -15.88
C ARG A 71 11.23 -2.68 -16.33
N ASN A 72 11.75 -2.24 -17.47
CA ASN A 72 11.49 -0.90 -17.99
C ASN A 72 10.02 -0.68 -18.43
N ASP A 73 9.29 -1.76 -18.73
CA ASP A 73 7.87 -1.76 -19.08
C ASP A 73 6.94 -1.79 -17.84
N ASP A 74 7.50 -1.91 -16.64
CA ASP A 74 6.72 -1.81 -15.41
C ASP A 74 6.25 -0.37 -15.15
N LEU A 75 5.17 -0.23 -14.38
CA LEU A 75 4.76 1.04 -13.78
C LEU A 75 4.68 0.88 -12.26
N LEU A 76 5.57 1.55 -11.53
CA LEU A 76 5.56 1.49 -10.07
C LEU A 76 4.68 2.61 -9.49
N VAL A 77 3.52 2.22 -8.96
CA VAL A 77 2.58 3.14 -8.30
C VAL A 77 2.81 3.15 -6.79
N ILE A 78 3.05 4.32 -6.21
CA ILE A 78 3.24 4.49 -4.77
C ILE A 78 2.41 5.64 -4.22
N GLY A 79 1.97 5.55 -2.96
CA GLY A 79 1.32 6.66 -2.28
C GLY A 79 2.29 7.81 -1.97
N ALA A 80 1.90 9.06 -2.23
CA ALA A 80 2.74 10.24 -1.98
C ALA A 80 2.91 10.57 -0.47
N GLY A 81 2.16 9.87 0.40
CA GLY A 81 2.14 10.07 1.85
C GLY A 81 1.17 11.18 2.30
N GLY A 82 0.62 11.04 3.51
CA GLY A 82 -0.31 12.01 4.10
C GLY A 82 0.37 13.24 4.71
N ARG A 83 -0.38 14.35 4.78
CA ARG A 83 -0.02 15.54 5.56
C ARG A 83 -0.34 15.29 7.04
N GLY A 84 0.63 14.78 7.81
CA GLY A 84 0.49 14.48 9.25
C GLY A 84 1.85 14.27 9.96
N PRO A 85 1.89 14.08 11.28
CA PRO A 85 3.12 14.07 12.10
C PRO A 85 4.15 12.99 11.70
N TRP A 86 3.71 11.93 11.01
CA TRP A 86 4.56 10.86 10.47
C TRP A 86 5.22 11.20 9.11
N LYS A 87 5.28 12.49 8.75
CA LYS A 87 5.79 13.02 7.47
C LYS A 87 7.21 12.55 7.14
N ARG A 88 8.08 12.41 8.16
CA ARG A 88 9.51 12.07 7.99
C ARG A 88 9.76 10.60 7.62
N LEU A 89 8.94 9.67 8.11
CA LEU A 89 9.10 8.24 7.80
C LEU A 89 8.60 7.88 6.40
N ARG A 90 7.60 8.60 5.87
CA ARG A 90 7.00 8.34 4.55
C ARG A 90 7.78 8.95 3.37
N GLY A 91 8.76 9.82 3.62
CA GLY A 91 9.62 10.38 2.58
C GLY A 91 10.74 9.44 2.12
N ARG A 92 11.19 8.49 2.96
CA ARG A 92 12.37 7.65 2.66
C ARG A 92 12.12 6.66 1.53
N VAL A 93 11.00 5.93 1.58
CA VAL A 93 10.61 4.98 0.50
C VAL A 93 10.44 5.72 -0.82
N ARG A 94 9.66 6.81 -0.82
CA ARG A 94 9.46 7.62 -2.03
C ARG A 94 10.77 8.16 -2.60
N ARG A 95 11.64 8.73 -1.75
CA ARG A 95 12.95 9.24 -2.19
C ARG A 95 13.82 8.11 -2.75
N HIS A 96 13.80 6.93 -2.14
CA HIS A 96 14.56 5.78 -2.61
C HIS A 96 14.05 5.33 -3.99
N VAL A 97 12.76 5.07 -4.10
CA VAL A 97 12.12 4.60 -5.33
C VAL A 97 12.33 5.58 -6.48
N LEU A 98 12.10 6.88 -6.27
CA LEU A 98 12.32 7.91 -7.29
C LEU A 98 13.78 8.02 -7.72
N ALA A 99 14.73 7.66 -6.86
CA ALA A 99 16.15 7.75 -7.17
C ALA A 99 16.75 6.46 -7.74
N LYS A 100 16.07 5.31 -7.61
CA LYS A 100 16.65 3.97 -7.85
C LYS A 100 15.82 3.05 -8.73
N SER A 101 14.58 3.39 -9.06
CA SER A 101 13.78 2.63 -10.01
C SER A 101 14.37 2.73 -11.42
N CYS A 102 14.30 1.63 -12.16
CA CYS A 102 14.55 1.59 -13.60
C CYS A 102 13.27 1.90 -14.40
N CYS A 103 12.10 1.73 -13.79
CA CYS A 103 10.80 1.95 -14.39
C CYS A 103 10.19 3.32 -14.04
N PRO A 104 9.22 3.82 -14.84
CA PRO A 104 8.39 4.95 -14.46
C PRO A 104 7.71 4.80 -13.08
N VAL A 105 7.67 5.89 -12.31
CA VAL A 105 7.05 5.92 -10.97
C VAL A 105 5.90 6.91 -10.94
N LEU A 106 4.70 6.44 -10.58
CA LEU A 106 3.52 7.28 -10.37
C LEU A 106 3.27 7.48 -8.87
N THR A 107 3.35 8.72 -8.39
CA THR A 107 3.01 9.05 -7.01
C THR A 107 1.57 9.50 -6.88
N VAL A 108 0.74 8.75 -6.15
CA VAL A 108 -0.67 9.06 -5.94
C VAL A 108 -0.85 9.90 -4.66
N PRO A 109 -1.32 11.14 -4.74
CA PRO A 109 -1.57 11.96 -3.55
C PRO A 109 -2.65 11.34 -2.68
N THR A 110 -2.42 11.26 -1.37
CA THR A 110 -3.51 10.94 -0.45
C THR A 110 -4.41 12.18 -0.32
N PRO A 111 -5.73 12.08 -0.56
CA PRO A 111 -6.62 13.20 -0.31
C PRO A 111 -6.48 13.64 1.15
N PHE A 112 -6.42 14.96 1.38
CA PHE A 112 -6.51 15.49 2.74
C PHE A 112 -7.95 15.27 3.20
N VAL A 113 -8.13 14.31 4.10
CA VAL A 113 -9.40 14.10 4.77
C VAL A 113 -9.20 14.49 6.23
N PRO A 114 -9.94 15.48 6.76
CA PRO A 114 -9.92 15.76 8.19
C PRO A 114 -10.26 14.46 8.94
N TRP A 115 -9.60 14.24 10.08
CA TRP A 115 -9.65 12.93 10.75
C TRP A 115 -11.08 12.46 11.10
N ARG A 116 -12.03 13.41 11.24
CA ARG A 116 -13.46 13.15 11.52
C ARG A 116 -14.19 12.59 10.29
N GLU A 117 -13.98 13.15 9.10
CA GLU A 117 -14.50 12.60 7.84
C GLU A 117 -13.78 11.32 7.39
N GLY A 118 -12.50 11.15 7.75
CA GLY A 118 -11.70 9.99 7.36
C GLY A 118 -12.26 8.64 7.81
N ARG A 119 -13.06 8.60 8.89
CA ARG A 119 -13.76 7.38 9.33
C ARG A 119 -14.98 7.03 8.49
N ARG A 120 -15.63 8.02 7.86
CA ARG A 120 -16.77 7.79 6.95
C ARG A 120 -16.29 7.29 5.60
N LEU A 121 -15.23 7.88 5.06
CA LEU A 121 -14.62 7.42 3.81
C LEU A 121 -13.98 6.03 3.91
N ARG A 122 -13.48 5.64 5.10
CA ARG A 122 -13.00 4.26 5.35
C ARG A 122 -14.11 3.20 5.34
N ARG A 123 -15.36 3.61 5.45
CA ARG A 123 -16.54 2.73 5.34
C ARG A 123 -17.30 2.97 4.05
N ALA A 124 -16.80 3.85 3.19
CA ALA A 124 -17.50 4.19 1.97
C ALA A 124 -17.30 3.07 0.95
N SER A 125 -18.40 2.64 0.35
CA SER A 125 -18.46 1.71 -0.77
C SER A 125 -18.36 2.49 -2.08
N PRO A 126 -17.91 1.88 -3.20
CA PRO A 126 -17.98 2.49 -4.54
C PRO A 126 -19.36 3.06 -4.90
N SER A 127 -20.44 2.49 -4.35
CA SER A 127 -21.81 2.99 -4.50
C SER A 127 -22.06 4.36 -3.89
N ASP A 128 -21.31 4.73 -2.84
CA ASP A 128 -21.44 6.03 -2.16
C ASP A 128 -20.90 7.19 -3.02
N PHE A 129 -20.22 6.86 -4.12
CA PHE A 129 -19.66 7.81 -5.08
C PHE A 129 -20.32 7.70 -6.45
N ALA A 130 -21.32 6.83 -6.62
CA ALA A 130 -22.08 6.78 -7.86
C ALA A 130 -22.82 8.12 -8.04
N PRO A 131 -22.84 8.70 -9.26
CA PRO A 131 -23.65 9.88 -9.50
C PRO A 131 -25.09 9.55 -9.13
N ALA A 132 -25.73 10.43 -8.35
CA ALA A 132 -27.14 10.28 -8.03
C ALA A 132 -27.89 10.07 -9.35
N GLY A 133 -28.60 8.93 -9.45
CA GLY A 133 -29.39 8.61 -10.64
C GLY A 133 -30.30 9.80 -10.97
N PRO A 134 -30.60 10.04 -12.26
CA PRO A 134 -31.42 11.18 -12.66
C PRO A 134 -32.71 11.14 -11.86
N GLY A 135 -32.88 12.13 -10.98
CA GLY A 135 -34.06 12.28 -10.15
C GLY A 135 -35.27 12.34 -11.07
N GLY A 136 -36.10 11.30 -11.02
CA GLY A 136 -37.40 11.29 -11.66
C GLY A 136 -38.17 12.50 -11.15
N ARG A 137 -38.33 13.50 -12.00
CA ARG A 137 -39.39 14.49 -11.87
C ARG A 137 -40.57 13.89 -12.61
N ASP A 138 -41.42 13.20 -11.86
CA ASP A 138 -42.75 12.88 -12.33
C ASP A 138 -43.57 14.17 -12.22
N GLY A 139 -44.17 14.56 -13.34
CA GLY A 139 -45.02 15.76 -13.47
C GLY A 139 -46.44 15.54 -12.98
#